data_AF-A0A655PH36-F1
#
_entry.id   AF-A0A655PH36-F1
#
_cell.length_a   1.000
_cell.length_b   1.000
_cell.length_c   1.000
_cell.angle_alpha   90.00
_cell.angle_beta   90.00
_cell.angle_gamma   90.00
#
_symmetry.space_group_name_H-M   'P 1'
#
loop_
_entity.id
_entity.type
_entity.pdbx_description
1 polymer ?
#
loop_
_entity_poly.entity_id
_entity_poly.type
_entity_poly.pdbx_seq_one_letter_code
_entity_poly.pdbx_strand_id
1 'polypeptide(L)' 'MLMITKGQKVTDISEQLSLSPKTVNSYRCRLFAKLNINGDVELTHLAIRHGILDTEKL' A
#
# COMPACT_ATOMS: atom_id res chain seq x y z
N MET A 1 -4.05 2.57 2.04
CA MET A 1 -2.87 1.78 1.63
C MET A 1 -2.31 0.83 2.67
N LEU A 2 -2.89 0.75 3.87
CA LEU A 2 -2.49 -0.25 4.86
C LEU A 2 -2.50 -1.71 4.34
N MET A 3 -3.43 -2.01 3.44
CA MET A 3 -3.57 -3.34 2.84
C MET A 3 -2.41 -3.69 1.88
N ILE A 4 -1.97 -2.72 1.07
CA ILE A 4 -0.81 -2.89 0.17
C ILE A 4 0.48 -3.06 1.00
N THR A 5 0.64 -2.28 2.06
CA THR A 5 1.83 -2.39 2.93
C THR A 5 1.88 -3.69 3.72
N LYS A 6 0.75 -4.39 3.86
CA LYS A 6 0.64 -5.75 4.42
C LYS A 6 0.81 -6.86 3.37
N GLY A 7 1.12 -6.52 2.11
CA GLY A 7 1.32 -7.48 1.03
C GLY A 7 0.05 -8.05 0.40
N GLN A 8 -1.14 -7.47 0.68
CA GLN A 8 -2.36 -7.91 -0.01
C GLN A 8 -2.31 -7.53 -1.49
N LYS A 9 -2.78 -8.44 -2.36
CA LYS A 9 -2.80 -8.20 -3.80
C LYS A 9 -3.83 -7.13 -4.14
N VAL A 10 -3.55 -6.37 -5.19
CA VAL A 10 -4.43 -5.30 -5.69
C VAL A 10 -5.82 -5.84 -6.05
N THR A 11 -5.90 -7.07 -6.57
CA THR A 11 -7.16 -7.76 -6.88
C THR A 11 -8.01 -7.97 -5.63
N ASP A 12 -7.42 -8.49 -4.57
CA ASP A 12 -8.12 -8.82 -3.32
C ASP A 12 -8.60 -7.54 -2.63
N ILE A 13 -7.77 -6.49 -2.65
CA ILE A 13 -8.13 -5.15 -2.15
C ILE A 13 -9.29 -4.57 -2.96
N SER A 14 -9.29 -4.77 -4.28
CA SER A 14 -10.32 -4.24 -5.17
C SER A 14 -11.67 -4.91 -4.89
N GLU A 15 -11.68 -6.22 -4.64
CA GLU A 15 -12.88 -6.96 -4.23
C GLU A 15 -13.36 -6.53 -2.84
N GLN A 16 -12.45 -6.47 -1.86
CA GLN A 16 -12.79 -6.08 -0.48
C GLN A 16 -13.35 -4.66 -0.38
N LEU A 17 -12.90 -3.74 -1.23
CA LEU A 17 -13.38 -2.35 -1.25
C LEU A 17 -14.49 -2.10 -2.28
N SER A 18 -14.90 -3.11 -3.05
CA SER A 18 -15.83 -2.95 -4.19
C SER A 18 -15.39 -1.85 -5.17
N LEU A 19 -14.09 -1.79 -5.46
CA LEU A 19 -13.48 -0.83 -6.38
C LEU A 19 -12.85 -1.55 -7.57
N SER A 20 -12.62 -0.83 -8.66
CA SER A 20 -11.84 -1.40 -9.76
C SER A 20 -10.35 -1.52 -9.37
N PRO A 21 -9.63 -2.56 -9.82
CA PRO A 21 -8.18 -2.66 -9.66
C PRO A 21 -7.44 -1.41 -10.17
N LYS A 22 -7.96 -0.78 -11.24
CA LYS A 22 -7.42 0.45 -11.81
C LYS A 22 -7.53 1.63 -10.85
N THR A 23 -8.63 1.70 -10.10
CA THR A 23 -8.83 2.71 -9.04
C THR A 23 -7.78 2.54 -7.95
N VAL A 24 -7.59 1.32 -7.44
CA VAL A 24 -6.58 1.02 -6.41
C VAL A 24 -5.17 1.39 -6.90
N ASN A 25 -4.83 1.03 -8.14
CA ASN A 25 -3.55 1.42 -8.75
C ASN A 25 -3.38 2.93 -8.88
N SER A 26 -4.44 3.67 -9.25
CA SER A 26 -4.39 5.13 -9.30
C SER A 26 -4.07 5.74 -7.94
N TYR A 27 -4.69 5.24 -6.86
CA TYR A 27 -4.36 5.66 -5.51
C TYR A 27 -2.92 5.31 -5.11
N ARG A 28 -2.40 4.17 -5.58
CA ARG A 28 -1.02 3.73 -5.35
C ARG A 28 -0.02 4.71 -5.98
N CYS A 29 -0.22 5.03 -7.27
CA CYS A 29 0.63 6.01 -7.97
C CYS A 29 0.57 7.40 -7.32
N ARG A 30 -0.60 7.86 -6.89
CA ARG A 30 -0.74 9.15 -6.19
C ARG A 30 0.00 9.15 -4.85
N LEU A 31 -0.03 8.04 -4.11
CA LEU A 31 0.71 7.92 -2.86
C LEU A 31 2.22 7.92 -3.10
N PHE A 32 2.66 7.21 -4.13
CA PHE A 32 4.07 7.14 -4.53
C PHE A 32 4.62 8.51 -4.91
N ALA A 33 3.87 9.27 -5.71
CA ALA A 33 4.23 10.64 -6.07
C ALA A 33 4.31 11.56 -4.84
N LYS A 34 3.41 11.41 -3.85
CA LYS A 34 3.41 12.22 -2.63
C LYS A 34 4.56 11.90 -1.69
N LEU A 35 4.95 10.64 -1.62
CA LEU A 35 6.01 10.16 -0.72
C LEU A 35 7.38 10.08 -1.40
N ASN A 36 7.43 10.37 -2.71
CA ASN A 36 8.61 10.23 -3.55
C ASN A 36 9.26 8.84 -3.46
N ILE A 37 8.44 7.80 -3.61
CA ILE A 37 8.85 6.39 -3.59
C ILE A 37 8.47 5.70 -4.89
N ASN A 38 9.17 4.62 -5.24
CA ASN A 38 9.02 3.94 -6.52
C ASN A 38 8.43 2.52 -6.41
N GLY A 39 8.23 2.00 -5.19
CA GLY A 39 7.76 0.63 -5.02
C GLY A 39 7.06 0.35 -3.69
N ASP A 40 6.35 -0.78 -3.65
CA ASP A 40 5.63 -1.24 -2.46
C ASP A 40 6.59 -1.60 -1.32
N VAL A 41 7.79 -2.09 -1.65
CA VAL A 41 8.83 -2.40 -0.65
C VAL A 41 9.29 -1.14 0.09
N GLU A 42 9.54 -0.05 -0.65
CA GLU A 42 9.89 1.26 -0.06
C GLU A 42 8.74 1.79 0.78
N LEU A 43 7.49 1.64 0.31
CA LEU A 43 6.31 2.03 1.07
C LEU A 43 6.21 1.26 2.40
N THR A 44 6.43 -0.05 2.39
CA THR A 44 6.41 -0.88 3.60
C THR A 44 7.54 -0.50 4.56
N HIS A 45 8.77 -0.27 4.04
CA HIS A 45 9.88 0.19 4.86
C HIS A 45 9.60 1.54 5.52
N LEU A 46 9.02 2.47 4.78
CA LEU A 46 8.62 3.77 5.28
C LEU A 46 7.54 3.64 6.36
N ALA A 47 6.54 2.78 6.13
CA ALA A 47 5.49 2.52 7.11
C ALA A 47 6.02 1.92 8.42
N ILE A 48 7.01 1.02 8.37
CA ILE A 48 7.69 0.48 9.55
C ILE A 48 8.48 1.58 10.26
N ARG A 49 9.30 2.35 9.51
CA ARG A 49 10.14 3.42 10.07
C ARG A 49 9.32 4.48 10.81
N HIS A 50 8.12 4.78 10.33
CA HIS A 50 7.22 5.76 10.94
C HIS A 50 6.24 5.15 11.96
N GLY A 51 6.35 3.85 12.29
CA GLY A 51 5.49 3.19 13.28
C GLY A 51 4.04 3.00 12.83
N ILE A 52 3.77 3.07 11.52
CA ILE A 52 2.45 2.81 10.92
C ILE A 52 2.19 1.29 10.85
N LEU A 53 3.25 0.50 10.72
CA LEU A 53 3.23 -0.96 10.78
C LEU A 53 4.17 -1.44 11.88
N ASP A 54 3.64 -2.27 12.79
CA ASP A 54 4.44 -3.03 13.74
C ASP A 54 5.06 -4.24 13.04
N THR A 55 6.38 -4.31 13.00
CA THR A 55 7.12 -5.50 12.55
C THR A 55 6.91 -6.71 13.47
N GLU A 56 6.43 -6.51 14.69
CA GLU A 56 6.12 -7.59 15.65
C GLU A 56 4.78 -8.29 15.35
N LYS A 57 3.94 -7.71 14.48
CA LYS A 57 2.60 -8.23 14.11
C LYS A 57 2.49 -8.65 12.64
N LEU A 58 3.61 -8.71 11.92
CA LEU A 58 3.68 -9.23 10.55
C LEU A 58 3.97 -10.73 10.58
#